data_AF-A0A847J9M5-F1
#
_entry.id   AF-A0A847J9M5-F1
#
_cell.length_a   1.000
_cell.length_b   1.000
_cell.length_c   1.000
_cell.angle_alpha   90.00
_cell.angle_beta   90.00
_cell.angle_gamma   90.00
#
_symmetry.space_group_name_H-M   'P 1'
#
loop_
_entity.id
_entity.type
_entity.pdbx_description
1 polymer ?
#
loop_
_entity_poly.entity_id
_entity_poly.type
_entity_poly.pdbx_seq_one_letter_code
_entity_poly.pdbx_strand_id
1 'polypeptide(L)'
;ELAVVAAEKLAARLIEEQPLAEIRALLADCLGPLRKAPHLVVRLDARDAAALDPEVTRIARETGFEGRIVILGEDDLARGDCRIEWADGGILRDRAALAAEIETVVDRWVAARRTQIDRDADAAEAADDPWRTAS
;
A
#
# COMPACT_ATOMS: atom_id res chain seq x y z
N GLU A 1 5.45 9.96 -17.62
CA GLU A 1 6.04 8.61 -17.85
C GLU A 1 7.37 8.39 -17.15
N LEU A 2 8.41 9.20 -17.38
CA LEU A 2 9.74 8.97 -16.75
C LEU A 2 9.69 8.89 -15.21
N ALA A 3 8.92 9.77 -14.55
CA ALA A 3 8.80 9.76 -13.09
C ALA A 3 8.18 8.45 -12.56
N VAL A 4 7.17 7.91 -13.26
CA VAL A 4 6.50 6.65 -12.89
C VAL A 4 7.48 5.49 -13.03
N VAL A 5 8.14 5.37 -14.18
CA VAL A 5 9.14 4.32 -14.44
C VAL A 5 10.29 4.38 -13.42
N ALA A 6 10.75 5.58 -13.07
CA ALA A 6 11.79 5.76 -12.07
C ALA A 6 11.32 5.30 -10.67
N ALA A 7 10.11 5.69 -10.26
CA ALA A 7 9.53 5.30 -8.99
C ALA A 7 9.31 3.78 -8.90
N GLU A 8 8.76 3.15 -9.94
CA GLU A 8 8.55 1.70 -10.02
C GLU A 8 9.87 0.93 -9.89
N LYS A 9 10.89 1.32 -10.66
CA LYS A 9 12.21 0.67 -10.60
C LYS A 9 12.87 0.81 -9.25
N LEU A 10 12.78 2.00 -8.65
CA LEU A 10 13.33 2.25 -7.31
C LEU A 10 12.61 1.42 -6.26
N ALA A 11 11.27 1.43 -6.26
CA ALA A 11 10.46 0.67 -5.32
C ALA A 11 10.75 -0.83 -5.43
N ALA A 12 10.74 -1.38 -6.65
CA ALA A 12 11.05 -2.79 -6.89
C ALA A 12 12.43 -3.17 -6.32
N ARG A 13 13.45 -2.34 -6.59
CA ARG A 13 14.81 -2.61 -6.10
C ARG A 13 14.90 -2.56 -4.57
N LEU A 14 14.25 -1.60 -3.94
CA LEU A 14 14.23 -1.49 -2.47
C LEU A 14 13.54 -2.69 -1.82
N ILE A 15 12.44 -3.18 -2.41
CA ILE A 15 11.72 -4.35 -1.93
C ILE A 15 12.57 -5.61 -2.11
N GLU A 16 13.31 -5.74 -3.21
CA GLU A 16 14.22 -6.86 -3.41
C GLU A 16 15.32 -6.93 -2.33
N GLU A 17 15.91 -5.78 -2.01
CA GLU A 17 16.99 -5.65 -1.02
C GLU A 17 16.48 -5.80 0.42
N GLN A 18 15.27 -5.31 0.70
CA GLN A 18 14.69 -5.26 2.05
C GLN A 18 13.23 -5.72 2.08
N PRO A 19 12.93 -6.97 1.68
CA PRO A 19 11.56 -7.48 1.55
C PRO A 19 10.79 -7.45 2.88
N LEU A 20 11.49 -7.66 4.00
CA LEU A 20 10.89 -7.77 5.32
C LEU A 20 10.76 -6.42 6.04
N ALA A 21 11.28 -5.32 5.50
CA ALA A 21 11.32 -4.04 6.21
C ALA A 21 9.93 -3.55 6.61
N GLU A 22 9.03 -3.50 5.64
CA GLU A 22 7.64 -3.06 5.83
C GLU A 22 6.83 -4.06 6.64
N ILE A 23 7.08 -5.37 6.46
CA ILE A 23 6.41 -6.42 7.24
C ILE A 23 6.76 -6.31 8.72
N ARG A 24 8.03 -6.05 9.05
CA ARG A 24 8.46 -5.79 10.44
C ARG A 24 7.80 -4.54 11.03
N ALA A 25 7.68 -3.47 10.25
CA ALA A 25 7.01 -2.25 10.69
C ALA A 25 5.54 -2.53 11.03
N LEU A 26 4.81 -3.23 10.14
CA LEU A 26 3.42 -3.63 10.38
C LEU A 26 3.26 -4.49 11.64
N LEU A 27 4.18 -5.43 11.86
CA LEU A 27 4.18 -6.28 13.06
C LEU A 27 4.43 -5.45 14.32
N ALA A 28 5.39 -4.53 14.31
CA ALA A 28 5.67 -3.65 15.45
C ALA A 28 4.44 -2.79 15.80
N ASP A 29 3.74 -2.29 14.79
CA ASP A 29 2.55 -1.47 14.96
C ASP A 29 1.34 -2.27 15.47
N CYS A 30 1.16 -3.52 15.03
CA CYS A 30 -0.04 -4.30 15.36
C CYS A 30 0.10 -5.20 16.61
N LEU A 31 1.29 -5.71 16.94
CA LEU A 31 1.45 -6.67 18.04
C LEU A 31 1.19 -6.06 19.43
N GLY A 32 1.47 -4.77 19.61
CA GLY A 32 1.17 -4.06 20.87
C GLY A 32 -0.33 -4.00 21.17
N PRO A 33 -1.15 -3.42 20.28
CA PRO A 33 -2.61 -3.44 20.40
C PRO A 33 -3.19 -4.85 20.53
N LEU A 34 -2.60 -5.82 19.84
CA LEU A 34 -3.06 -7.21 19.83
C LEU A 34 -2.44 -8.10 20.92
N ARG A 35 -1.78 -7.54 21.94
CA ARG A 35 -1.05 -8.32 22.97
C ARG A 35 -1.83 -9.43 23.68
N LYS A 36 -3.17 -9.34 23.70
CA LYS A 36 -4.08 -10.35 24.29
C LYS A 36 -4.76 -11.26 23.27
N ALA A 37 -4.50 -11.09 21.97
CA ALA A 37 -4.99 -11.99 20.95
C ALA A 37 -4.36 -13.39 21.14
N PRO A 38 -5.15 -14.48 21.07
CA PRO A 38 -4.65 -15.82 21.36
C PRO A 38 -3.76 -16.40 20.25
N HIS A 39 -4.01 -15.99 19.00
CA HIS A 39 -3.26 -16.45 17.83
C HIS A 39 -3.19 -15.35 16.77
N LEU A 40 -2.08 -15.33 16.04
CA LEU A 40 -1.83 -14.46 14.89
C LEU A 40 -1.13 -15.26 13.80
N VAL A 41 -1.55 -15.08 12.55
CA VAL A 41 -0.96 -15.75 11.39
C VAL A 41 -0.37 -14.71 10.46
N VAL A 42 0.89 -14.90 10.07
CA VAL A 42 1.58 -14.07 9.07
C VAL A 42 1.80 -14.92 7.83
N ARG A 43 1.19 -14.52 6.71
CA ARG A 43 1.44 -15.07 5.38
C ARG A 43 2.30 -14.10 4.58
N LEU A 44 3.32 -14.61 3.93
CA LEU A 44 4.25 -13.85 3.10
C LEU A 44 4.89 -14.77 2.06
N ASP A 45 5.68 -14.19 1.16
CA ASP A 45 6.47 -14.96 0.20
C ASP A 45 7.33 -16.04 0.89
N ALA A 46 7.26 -17.26 0.39
CA ALA A 46 7.93 -18.42 0.99
C ALA A 46 9.46 -18.25 1.16
N ARG A 47 10.11 -17.46 0.30
CA ARG A 47 11.55 -17.19 0.36
C ARG A 47 11.97 -16.43 1.62
N ASP A 48 11.06 -15.63 2.18
CA ASP A 48 11.35 -14.72 3.28
C ASP A 48 10.79 -15.21 4.63
N ALA A 49 9.97 -16.27 4.63
CA ALA A 49 9.33 -16.80 5.84
C ALA A 49 10.32 -17.21 6.94
N ALA A 50 11.39 -17.93 6.57
CA ALA A 50 12.41 -18.35 7.53
C ALA A 50 13.20 -17.17 8.12
N ALA A 51 13.42 -16.13 7.32
CA ALA A 51 14.13 -14.93 7.77
C ALA A 51 13.28 -14.04 8.69
N LEU A 52 11.96 -14.15 8.62
CA LEU A 52 11.02 -13.38 9.44
C LEU A 52 10.91 -13.92 10.88
N ASP A 53 11.04 -15.23 11.08
CA ASP A 53 10.84 -15.90 12.39
C ASP A 53 11.62 -15.27 13.57
N PRO A 54 12.95 -15.04 13.49
CA PRO A 54 13.67 -14.41 14.59
C PRO A 54 13.23 -12.96 14.84
N GLU A 55 12.83 -12.22 13.79
CA GLU A 55 12.35 -10.84 13.90
C GLU A 55 10.99 -10.76 14.58
N VAL A 56 10.05 -11.62 14.18
CA VAL A 56 8.73 -11.74 14.82
C VAL A 56 8.88 -12.08 16.30
N THR A 57 9.76 -13.03 16.62
CA THR A 57 10.04 -13.42 18.02
C THR A 57 10.55 -12.23 18.84
N ARG A 58 11.44 -11.43 18.26
CA ARG A 58 11.98 -10.22 18.91
C ARG A 58 10.90 -9.16 19.11
N ILE A 59 10.14 -8.82 18.06
CA ILE A 59 9.07 -7.82 18.12
C ILE A 59 7.99 -8.24 19.13
N ALA A 60 7.56 -9.50 19.11
CA ALA A 60 6.56 -10.02 20.05
C ALA A 60 7.00 -9.85 21.51
N ARG A 61 8.28 -10.06 21.82
CA ARG A 61 8.83 -9.82 23.16
C ARG A 61 8.84 -8.33 23.51
N GLU A 62 9.25 -7.48 22.58
CA GLU A 62 9.32 -6.02 22.78
C GLU A 62 7.93 -5.39 22.98
N THR A 63 6.91 -5.90 22.29
CA THR A 63 5.53 -5.41 22.38
C THR A 63 4.69 -6.13 23.44
N GLY A 64 5.22 -7.18 24.06
CA GLY A 64 4.52 -7.97 25.08
C GLY A 64 3.39 -8.84 24.53
N PHE A 65 3.49 -9.30 23.28
CA PHE A 65 2.52 -10.23 22.69
C PHE A 65 2.73 -11.64 23.27
N GLU A 66 1.68 -12.17 23.90
CA GLU A 66 1.73 -13.45 24.64
C GLU A 66 1.14 -14.63 23.84
N GLY A 67 0.47 -14.35 22.71
CA GLY A 67 -0.21 -15.35 21.89
C GLY A 67 0.74 -16.19 21.02
N ARG A 68 0.16 -17.16 20.32
CA ARG A 68 0.90 -17.95 19.31
C ARG A 68 0.98 -17.19 18.00
N ILE A 69 2.18 -17.02 17.46
CA ILE A 69 2.38 -16.53 16.09
C ILE A 69 2.72 -17.71 15.18
N VAL A 70 2.05 -17.80 14.04
CA VAL A 70 2.31 -18.79 13.00
C VAL A 70 2.74 -18.06 11.74
N ILE A 71 3.90 -18.41 11.18
CA ILE A 71 4.40 -17.86 9.93
C ILE A 71 4.20 -18.90 8.83
N LEU A 72 3.57 -18.50 7.73
CA LEU A 72 3.28 -19.32 6.57
C LEU A 72 3.91 -18.69 5.34
N GLY A 73 4.78 -19.45 4.67
CA GLY A 73 5.32 -19.08 3.37
C GLY A 73 4.38 -19.51 2.25
N GLU A 74 4.08 -18.62 1.32
CA GLU A 74 3.24 -18.87 0.14
C GLU A 74 4.03 -18.50 -1.13
N ASP A 75 4.02 -19.37 -2.14
CA ASP A 75 4.81 -19.17 -3.38
C ASP A 75 4.16 -18.18 -4.36
N ASP A 76 2.86 -17.92 -4.19
CA ASP A 76 2.05 -17.02 -5.02
C ASP A 76 1.98 -15.58 -4.50
N LEU A 77 2.48 -15.33 -3.28
CA LEU A 77 2.62 -13.98 -2.74
C LEU A 77 3.88 -13.30 -3.28
N ALA A 78 3.76 -12.03 -3.69
CA ALA A 78 4.92 -11.25 -4.09
C ALA A 78 5.80 -10.89 -2.87
N ARG A 79 7.13 -10.97 -3.02
CA ARG A 79 8.06 -10.54 -1.96
C ARG A 79 7.72 -9.15 -1.43
N GLY A 80 7.75 -8.99 -0.11
CA GLY A 80 7.39 -7.77 0.61
C GLY A 80 5.90 -7.47 0.74
N ASP A 81 5.03 -8.31 0.18
CA ASP A 81 3.59 -8.33 0.48
C ASP A 81 3.33 -9.34 1.60
N CYS A 82 2.26 -9.13 2.36
CA CYS A 82 1.90 -10.01 3.44
C CYS A 82 0.42 -9.90 3.83
N ARG A 83 -0.07 -10.94 4.49
CA ARG A 83 -1.35 -10.93 5.20
C ARG A 83 -1.12 -11.31 6.66
N ILE A 84 -1.54 -10.44 7.57
CA ILE A 84 -1.46 -10.65 9.02
C ILE A 84 -2.88 -10.80 9.54
N GLU A 85 -3.23 -11.93 10.14
CA GLU A 85 -4.60 -12.25 10.55
C GLU A 85 -4.69 -12.69 12.01
N TRP A 86 -5.76 -12.29 12.69
CA TRP A 86 -6.15 -12.72 14.03
C TRP A 86 -7.67 -12.92 14.08
N ALA A 87 -8.21 -13.34 15.22
CA ALA A 87 -9.63 -13.70 15.36
C ALA A 87 -10.60 -12.58 14.97
N ASP A 88 -10.25 -11.31 15.24
CA ASP A 88 -11.15 -10.16 15.08
C ASP A 88 -10.80 -9.29 13.86
N GLY A 89 -9.88 -9.73 13.00
CA GLY A 89 -9.50 -8.95 11.83
C GLY A 89 -8.17 -9.35 11.18
N GLY A 90 -7.72 -8.51 10.27
CA GLY A 90 -6.47 -8.71 9.57
C GLY A 90 -5.96 -7.43 8.93
N ILE A 91 -4.68 -7.46 8.56
CA ILE A 91 -4.00 -6.44 7.77
C ILE A 91 -3.54 -7.12 6.48
N LEU A 92 -3.90 -6.53 5.34
CA LEU A 92 -3.41 -6.94 4.02
C LEU A 92 -2.48 -5.85 3.50
N ARG A 93 -1.26 -6.25 3.16
CA ARG A 93 -0.35 -5.45 2.37
C ARG A 93 -0.30 -6.07 0.97
N ASP A 94 -0.94 -5.40 0.03
CA ASP A 94 -0.96 -5.74 -1.39
C ASP A 94 -0.56 -4.49 -2.17
N ARG A 95 0.69 -4.45 -2.64
CA ARG A 95 1.20 -3.29 -3.36
C ARG A 95 0.59 -3.13 -4.73
N ALA A 96 0.21 -4.22 -5.39
CA ALA A 96 -0.39 -4.15 -6.72
C ALA A 96 -1.79 -3.52 -6.63
N ALA A 97 -2.59 -3.95 -5.64
CA ALA A 97 -3.87 -3.33 -5.35
C ALA A 97 -3.73 -1.85 -4.95
N LEU A 98 -2.76 -1.54 -4.07
CA LEU A 98 -2.49 -0.16 -3.67
C LEU A 98 -2.08 0.73 -4.85
N ALA A 99 -1.22 0.22 -5.75
CA ALA A 99 -0.82 0.96 -6.94
C ALA A 99 -2.01 1.23 -7.88
N ALA A 100 -2.88 0.24 -8.07
CA ALA A 100 -4.10 0.40 -8.89
C ALA A 100 -5.09 1.40 -8.27
N GLU A 101 -5.22 1.42 -6.95
CA GLU A 101 -6.05 2.40 -6.24
C GLU A 101 -5.48 3.83 -6.41
N ILE A 102 -4.17 3.99 -6.26
CA ILE A 102 -3.48 5.27 -6.48
C ILE A 102 -3.73 5.75 -7.90
N GLU A 103 -3.55 4.90 -8.91
CA GLU A 103 -3.78 5.26 -10.31
C GLU A 103 -5.22 5.73 -10.53
N THR A 104 -6.20 5.00 -9.98
CA THR A 104 -7.62 5.36 -10.06
C THR A 104 -7.91 6.74 -9.47
N VAL A 105 -7.30 7.06 -8.32
CA VAL A 105 -7.47 8.37 -7.65
C VAL A 105 -6.80 9.48 -8.46
N VAL A 106 -5.60 9.22 -8.98
CA VAL A 106 -4.84 10.17 -9.81
C VAL A 106 -5.60 10.47 -11.09
N ASP A 107 -6.07 9.46 -11.82
CA ASP A 107 -6.83 9.62 -13.05
C ASP A 107 -8.09 10.45 -12.85
N ARG A 108 -8.84 10.14 -11.79
CA ARG A 108 -10.04 10.90 -11.43
C ARG A 108 -9.71 12.38 -11.20
N TRP A 109 -8.63 12.66 -10.48
CA TRP A 109 -8.21 14.02 -10.18
C TRP A 109 -7.73 14.76 -11.44
N VAL A 110 -6.95 14.11 -12.29
CA VAL A 110 -6.47 14.68 -13.56
C VAL A 110 -7.64 15.00 -14.48
N ALA A 111 -8.61 14.09 -14.60
CA ALA A 111 -9.82 14.30 -15.41
C ALA A 111 -10.63 15.50 -14.89
N ALA A 112 -10.91 15.55 -13.59
CA ALA A 112 -11.63 16.67 -12.97
C ALA A 112 -10.92 18.00 -13.19
N ARG A 113 -9.58 18.01 -13.09
CA ARG A 113 -8.78 19.22 -13.30
C ARG A 113 -8.81 19.68 -14.76
N ARG A 114 -8.74 18.76 -15.73
CA ARG A 114 -8.86 19.07 -17.16
C ARG A 114 -10.21 19.71 -17.48
N THR A 115 -11.31 19.12 -17.00
CA THR A 115 -12.66 19.70 -17.18
C THR A 115 -12.83 21.08 -16.53
N GLN A 116 -12.11 21.38 -15.44
CA GLN A 116 -12.09 22.73 -14.88
C GLN A 116 -11.35 23.71 -15.80
N ILE A 117 -10.19 23.31 -16.33
CA ILE A 117 -9.41 24.15 -17.26
C ILE A 117 -10.21 24.45 -18.52
N ASP A 118 -10.88 23.44 -19.09
CA ASP A 118 -11.71 23.61 -20.28
C ASP A 118 -12.87 24.59 -20.02
N ARG A 119 -13.55 24.47 -18.86
CA ARG A 119 -14.60 25.41 -18.44
C ARG A 119 -14.09 26.83 -18.22
N ASP A 120 -12.92 26.97 -17.60
CA ASP A 120 -12.32 28.29 -17.37
C ASP A 120 -11.94 28.95 -18.71
N ALA A 121 -11.50 28.17 -19.70
CA ALA A 121 -11.20 28.63 -21.06
C ALA A 121 -12.47 29.04 -21.81
N ASP A 122 -13.53 28.22 -21.78
CA ASP A 122 -14.83 28.53 -22.41
C ASP A 122 -15.44 29.80 -21.82
N ALA A 123 -15.34 29.98 -20.49
CA ALA A 123 -15.84 31.17 -19.81
C ALA A 123 -15.04 32.44 -20.18
N ALA A 124 -13.72 32.31 -20.37
CA ALA A 124 -12.88 33.40 -20.84
C ALA A 124 -13.20 33.80 -22.28
N GLU A 125 -13.39 32.83 -23.19
CA GLU A 125 -13.77 33.10 -24.59
C GLU A 125 -15.17 33.73 -24.70
N ALA A 126 -16.13 33.27 -23.88
CA ALA A 126 -17.47 33.88 -23.82
C ALA A 126 -17.47 35.31 -23.23
N ALA A 127 -16.49 35.65 -22.38
CA ALA A 127 -16.33 37.00 -21.84
C ALA A 127 -15.66 37.96 -22.85
N ASP A 128 -14.79 37.45 -23.73
CA ASP A 128 -14.09 38.23 -24.76
C ASP A 128 -14.97 38.55 -25.99
N ASP A 129 -16.00 37.73 -26.28
CA ASP A 129 -16.98 38.00 -27.35
C ASP A 129 -18.44 37.99 -26.85
N PRO A 130 -18.86 38.99 -26.07
CA PRO A 130 -20.18 39.02 -25.44
C PRO A 130 -21.35 39.23 -26.42
N TRP A 131 -21.10 39.46 -27.72
CA TRP A 131 -22.13 39.80 -28.72
C TRP A 131 -22.35 38.71 -29.78
N ARG A 132 -21.63 37.58 -29.73
CA ARG A 132 -21.59 36.53 -30.76
C ARG A 132 -22.89 35.72 -30.99
N THR A 133 -23.90 35.85 -30.12
CA THR A 133 -25.20 35.17 -30.24
C THR A 133 -26.37 36.09 -30.61
N ALA A 134 -26.11 37.37 -30.88
CA ALA A 134 -27.14 38.38 -31.12
C ALA A 134 -27.38 38.76 -32.61
N SER A 135 -26.97 37.91 -33.58
CA SER A 135 -27.30 38.06 -35.01
C SER A 135 -28.15 36.89 -35.50
#